data_AF-A0A7R9CMN6-F1
#
_entry.id   AF-A0A7R9CMN6-F1
#
_cell.length_a   1.000
_cell.length_b   1.000
_cell.length_c   1.000
_cell.angle_alpha   90.00
_cell.angle_beta   90.00
_cell.angle_gamma   90.00
#
_symmetry.space_group_name_H-M   'P 1'
#
loop_
_entity.id
_entity.type
_entity.pdbx_description
1 polymer ?
#
loop_
_entity_poly.entity_id
_entity_poly.type
_entity_poly.pdbx_seq_one_letter_code
_entity_poly.pdbx_strand_id
1 'polypeptide(L)'
;MSKTGIKICKQLYALTDLGPEDKVDLNAMREAMGVMQHHDAITGTEKQVVAEDYARMLHLGIVECDIITNTAFNKLFTNNHLDDTNPAPQVNLDSCMLLNISQCEVSEKSSNFVVTVYNPLSHPVSLYVRVPVTGQTYSVKDPNSKCC
;
A
#
# COMPACT_ATOMS: atom_id res chain seq x y z
N MET A 1 9.81 -4.60 11.33
CA MET A 1 9.27 -3.39 10.66
C MET A 1 9.67 -3.39 9.19
N SER A 2 8.72 -3.32 8.25
CA SER A 2 9.07 -3.25 6.82
C SER A 2 9.35 -1.80 6.40
N LYS A 3 10.62 -1.46 6.16
CA LYS A 3 11.04 -0.16 5.59
C LYS A 3 10.51 0.05 4.15
N THR A 4 9.86 -0.95 3.56
CA THR A 4 9.38 -0.92 2.18
C THR A 4 8.16 -0.02 2.01
N GLY A 5 7.26 0.07 3.00
CA GLY A 5 6.04 0.87 2.89
C GLY A 5 6.33 2.34 2.59
N ILE A 6 7.20 2.98 3.38
CA ILE A 6 7.59 4.37 3.15
C ILE A 6 8.34 4.59 1.81
N LYS A 7 9.07 3.59 1.31
CA LYS A 7 9.74 3.68 0.00
C LYS A 7 8.71 3.76 -1.11
N ILE A 8 7.69 2.89 -1.06
CA ILE A 8 6.60 2.85 -2.05
C ILE A 8 5.86 4.17 -2.07
N CYS A 9 5.41 4.68 -0.92
CA CYS A 9 4.65 5.94 -0.89
C CYS A 9 5.47 7.13 -1.40
N LYS A 10 6.78 7.20 -1.06
CA LYS A 10 7.66 8.24 -1.62
C LYS A 10 7.81 8.13 -3.13
N GLN A 11 7.98 6.91 -3.66
CA GLN A 11 8.12 6.67 -5.09
C GLN A 11 6.84 7.04 -5.83
N LEU A 12 5.68 6.62 -5.34
CA LEU A 12 4.38 6.92 -5.95
C LEU A 12 4.04 8.41 -5.88
N TYR A 13 4.29 9.06 -4.73
CA TYR A 13 4.12 10.51 -4.56
C TYR A 13 4.95 11.30 -5.59
N ALA A 14 6.23 10.94 -5.74
CA ALA A 14 7.12 11.60 -6.69
C ALA A 14 6.78 11.28 -8.15
N LEU A 15 6.38 10.04 -8.45
CA LEU A 15 6.04 9.61 -9.81
C LEU A 15 4.79 10.30 -10.34
N THR A 16 3.81 10.52 -9.47
CA THR A 16 2.50 11.07 -9.85
C THR A 16 2.39 12.57 -9.65
N ASP A 17 3.44 13.22 -9.15
CA ASP A 17 3.48 14.65 -8.86
C ASP A 17 2.24 15.09 -8.05
N LEU A 18 2.10 14.48 -6.86
CA LEU A 18 1.01 14.81 -5.94
C LEU A 18 1.24 16.18 -5.28
N GLY A 19 0.13 16.81 -4.89
CA GLY A 19 0.14 18.18 -4.42
C GLY A 19 0.79 18.38 -3.04
N PRO A 20 0.86 19.63 -2.57
CA PRO A 20 1.32 19.94 -1.23
C PRO A 20 0.39 19.40 -0.13
N GLU A 21 -0.89 19.17 -0.43
CA GLU A 21 -1.87 18.59 0.50
C GLU A 21 -1.45 17.17 0.90
N ASP A 22 -1.20 16.29 -0.08
CA ASP A 22 -0.75 14.91 0.13
C ASP A 22 0.66 14.81 0.76
N LYS A 23 1.39 15.93 0.84
CA LYS A 23 2.72 15.98 1.48
C LYS A 23 2.60 15.83 3.00
N VAL A 24 1.50 16.27 3.59
CA VAL A 24 1.25 16.16 5.04
C VAL A 24 1.21 14.70 5.44
N ASP A 25 0.46 13.89 4.69
CA ASP A 25 0.31 12.45 4.89
C ASP A 25 1.66 11.73 4.72
N LEU A 26 2.48 12.20 3.77
CA LEU A 26 3.81 11.65 3.53
C LEU A 26 4.75 11.94 4.70
N ASN A 27 4.61 13.13 5.30
CA ASN A 27 5.40 13.53 6.44
C ASN A 27 5.04 12.73 7.69
N ALA A 28 3.76 12.41 7.91
CA ALA A 28 3.34 11.57 9.03
C ALA A 28 4.12 10.23 9.07
N MET A 29 4.22 9.54 7.93
CA MET A 29 5.01 8.30 7.84
C MET A 29 6.52 8.54 7.98
N ARG A 30 7.04 9.67 7.47
CA ARG A 30 8.48 10.02 7.59
C ARG A 30 8.87 10.26 9.05
N GLU A 31 8.05 11.00 9.78
CA GLU A 31 8.27 11.33 11.18
C GLU A 31 8.18 10.07 12.03
N ALA A 32 7.12 9.26 11.84
CA ALA A 32 6.97 7.98 12.54
C ALA A 32 8.18 7.06 12.30
N MET A 33 8.61 6.88 11.04
CA MET A 33 9.83 6.11 10.73
C MET A 33 11.10 6.69 11.33
N GLY A 34 11.19 8.03 11.40
CA GLY A 34 12.32 8.75 12.00
C GLY A 34 12.44 8.48 13.49
N VAL A 35 11.34 8.62 14.23
CA VAL A 35 11.30 8.31 15.67
C VAL A 35 11.65 6.84 15.92
N MET A 36 11.17 5.93 15.06
CA MET A 36 11.51 4.50 15.18
C MET A 36 12.98 4.16 14.94
N GLN A 37 13.82 5.09 14.46
CA GLN A 37 15.27 4.86 14.43
C GLN A 37 15.96 5.32 15.72
N HIS A 38 15.24 5.94 16.66
CA HIS A 38 15.76 6.19 18.00
C HIS A 38 16.27 4.87 18.59
N HIS A 39 17.43 4.91 19.23
CA HIS A 39 18.06 3.70 19.74
C HIS A 39 17.17 3.02 20.78
N ASP A 40 16.43 3.78 21.61
CA ASP A 40 15.43 3.20 22.50
C ASP A 40 14.07 2.93 21.84
N ALA A 41 13.94 2.99 20.52
CA ALA A 41 12.73 2.56 19.82
C ALA A 41 13.00 1.30 19.00
N ILE A 42 14.07 1.31 18.20
CA ILE A 42 14.41 0.17 17.35
C ILE A 42 14.97 -1.02 18.14
N THR A 43 15.62 -0.77 19.29
CA THR A 43 16.23 -1.83 20.08
C THR A 43 15.27 -2.47 21.09
N GLY A 44 14.10 -1.87 21.33
CA GLY A 44 13.14 -2.37 22.32
C GLY A 44 13.56 -2.11 23.77
N THR A 45 14.39 -1.10 24.03
CA THR A 45 14.87 -0.74 25.38
C THR A 45 13.98 0.28 26.10
N GLU A 46 12.87 0.70 25.47
CA GLU A 46 11.83 1.52 26.06
C GLU A 46 10.91 0.78 27.04
N LYS A 47 10.09 1.53 27.77
CA LYS A 47 8.99 0.96 28.57
C LYS A 47 7.86 0.48 27.65
N GLN A 48 7.13 -0.55 28.06
CA GLN A 48 6.00 -1.11 27.31
C GLN A 48 4.99 -0.07 26.81
N VAL A 49 4.60 0.88 27.67
CA VAL A 49 3.69 2.00 27.31
C VAL A 49 4.26 2.87 26.18
N VAL A 50 5.58 3.05 26.14
CA VAL A 50 6.26 3.80 25.06
C VAL A 50 6.32 2.95 23.79
N ALA A 51 6.58 1.66 23.90
CA ALA A 51 6.53 0.73 22.77
C ALA A 51 5.13 0.68 22.11
N GLU A 52 4.07 0.74 22.93
CA GLU A 52 2.68 0.83 22.46
C GLU A 52 2.40 2.15 21.74
N ASP A 53 2.93 3.27 22.25
CA ASP A 53 2.79 4.57 21.56
C ASP A 53 3.56 4.61 20.24
N TYR A 54 4.75 4.00 20.19
CA TYR A 54 5.52 3.79 18.96
C TYR A 54 4.72 2.97 17.94
N ALA A 55 4.10 1.87 18.35
CA ALA A 55 3.25 1.06 17.48
C ALA A 55 2.04 1.85 16.96
N ARG A 56 1.40 2.64 17.81
CA ARG A 56 0.27 3.52 17.43
C ARG A 56 0.70 4.56 16.39
N MET A 57 1.77 5.29 16.64
CA MET A 57 2.29 6.31 15.72
C MET A 57 2.69 5.73 14.37
N LEU A 58 3.32 4.55 14.37
CA LEU A 58 3.64 3.81 13.16
C LEU A 58 2.41 3.40 12.36
N HIS A 59 1.39 2.88 13.04
CA HIS A 59 0.15 2.46 12.40
C HIS A 59 -0.53 3.66 11.70
N LEU A 60 -0.60 4.80 12.38
CA LEU A 60 -1.10 6.04 11.78
C LEU A 60 -0.29 6.43 10.54
N GLY A 61 1.04 6.45 10.63
CA GLY A 61 1.89 6.75 9.47
C GLY A 61 1.65 5.79 8.29
N ILE A 62 1.40 4.51 8.54
CA ILE A 62 1.06 3.53 7.50
C ILE A 62 -0.29 3.84 6.86
N VAL A 63 -1.31 4.18 7.64
CA VAL A 63 -2.65 4.54 7.14
C VAL A 63 -2.59 5.78 6.25
N GLU A 64 -1.87 6.82 6.66
CA GLU A 64 -1.66 8.03 5.85
C GLU A 64 -0.91 7.71 4.53
N CYS A 65 0.06 6.80 4.60
CA CYS A 65 0.75 6.28 3.42
C CYS A 65 -0.21 5.61 2.42
N ASP A 66 -1.21 4.87 2.93
CA ASP A 66 -2.18 4.14 2.12
C ASP A 66 -3.04 5.11 1.30
N ILE A 67 -3.46 6.22 1.91
CA ILE A 67 -4.18 7.32 1.24
C ILE A 67 -3.37 7.84 0.05
N ILE A 68 -2.08 8.13 0.25
CA ILE A 68 -1.18 8.56 -0.84
C ILE A 68 -1.12 7.51 -1.94
N THR A 69 -0.98 6.23 -1.60
CA THR A 69 -0.89 5.18 -2.61
C THR A 69 -2.18 5.08 -3.43
N ASN A 70 -3.34 5.21 -2.79
CA ASN A 70 -4.65 5.18 -3.44
C ASN A 70 -4.84 6.38 -4.37
N THR A 71 -4.49 7.58 -3.92
CA THR A 71 -4.54 8.79 -4.75
C THR A 71 -3.59 8.67 -5.95
N ALA A 72 -2.37 8.19 -5.73
CA ALA A 72 -1.38 8.00 -6.79
C ALA A 72 -1.85 6.98 -7.84
N PHE A 73 -2.35 5.81 -7.42
CA PHE A 73 -2.86 4.81 -8.37
C PHE A 73 -4.07 5.30 -9.14
N ASN A 74 -5.00 6.00 -8.50
CA ASN A 74 -6.14 6.60 -9.19
C ASN A 74 -5.66 7.58 -10.26
N LYS A 75 -4.67 8.43 -9.97
CA LYS A 75 -4.07 9.33 -10.96
C LYS A 75 -3.38 8.57 -12.11
N LEU A 76 -2.70 7.46 -11.82
CA LEU A 76 -2.08 6.61 -12.86
C LEU A 76 -3.11 5.92 -13.75
N PHE A 77 -4.23 5.48 -13.19
CA PHE A 77 -5.32 4.87 -13.95
C PHE A 77 -6.05 5.90 -14.82
N THR A 78 -6.27 7.11 -14.30
CA THR A 78 -6.95 8.19 -15.02
C THR A 78 -6.09 8.80 -16.12
N ASN A 79 -4.76 8.90 -15.95
CA ASN A 79 -3.87 9.51 -16.94
C ASN A 79 -3.84 8.76 -18.30
N ASN A 80 -4.38 7.55 -18.35
CA ASN A 80 -4.56 6.80 -19.60
C ASN A 80 -5.88 7.13 -20.32
N HIS A 81 -6.74 7.98 -19.74
CA HIS A 81 -8.05 8.37 -20.27
C HIS A 81 -8.08 9.89 -20.54
N LEU A 82 -7.84 10.27 -21.79
CA LEU A 82 -7.72 11.66 -22.25
C LEU A 82 -9.07 12.33 -22.57
N ASP A 83 -10.20 11.65 -22.31
CA ASP A 83 -11.53 12.16 -22.63
C ASP A 83 -12.19 12.81 -21.40
N ASP A 84 -12.25 14.14 -21.43
CA ASP A 84 -12.89 15.04 -20.44
C ASP A 84 -14.41 14.82 -20.29
N THR A 85 -14.98 13.93 -21.12
CA THR A 85 -16.42 13.64 -21.15
C THR A 85 -16.83 12.47 -20.25
N ASN A 86 -15.87 11.64 -19.81
CA ASN A 86 -16.10 10.56 -18.85
C ASN A 86 -14.90 10.48 -17.89
N PRO A 87 -14.97 11.09 -16.70
CA PRO A 87 -13.92 10.91 -15.71
C PRO A 87 -13.76 9.42 -15.41
N ALA A 88 -12.53 8.92 -15.47
CA ALA A 88 -12.27 7.52 -15.19
C ALA A 88 -12.78 7.19 -13.77
N PRO A 89 -13.40 6.02 -13.56
CA PRO A 89 -13.96 5.66 -12.28
C PRO A 89 -12.86 5.65 -11.22
N GLN A 90 -13.09 6.36 -10.12
CA GLN A 90 -12.21 6.25 -8.95
C GLN A 90 -12.32 4.83 -8.40
N VAL A 91 -11.19 4.16 -8.34
CA VAL A 91 -11.08 2.81 -7.78
C VAL A 91 -10.60 2.94 -6.35
N ASN A 92 -11.40 2.43 -5.41
CA ASN A 92 -10.92 2.28 -4.05
C ASN A 92 -10.02 1.05 -3.98
N LEU A 93 -8.78 1.25 -3.59
CA LEU A 93 -7.79 0.18 -3.42
C LEU A 93 -7.65 -0.07 -1.92
N ASP A 94 -7.78 -1.33 -1.52
CA ASP A 94 -7.64 -1.73 -0.12
C ASP A 94 -6.34 -2.50 0.06
N SER A 95 -5.49 -2.02 0.98
CA SER A 95 -4.23 -2.67 1.33
C SER A 95 -4.43 -3.78 2.37
N CYS A 96 -4.04 -5.01 2.03
CA CYS A 96 -4.09 -6.14 2.96
C CYS A 96 -2.82 -6.24 3.83
N MET A 97 -2.86 -5.60 5.00
CA MET A 97 -1.72 -5.53 5.92
C MET A 97 -1.53 -6.79 6.81
N LEU A 98 -2.53 -7.69 6.85
CA LEU A 98 -2.58 -8.87 7.73
C LEU A 98 -2.29 -10.20 7.01
N LEU A 99 -1.59 -10.14 5.87
CA LEU A 99 -1.22 -11.33 5.08
C LEU A 99 -0.31 -12.32 5.84
N ASN A 100 0.40 -11.87 6.88
CA ASN A 100 1.23 -12.72 7.73
C ASN A 100 0.41 -13.76 8.52
N ILE A 101 -0.81 -13.40 8.93
CA ILE A 101 -1.79 -14.30 9.57
C ILE A 101 -2.80 -14.86 8.56
N SER A 102 -2.46 -14.79 7.27
CA SER A 102 -3.30 -15.22 6.14
C SER A 102 -4.68 -14.55 6.15
N GLN A 103 -4.75 -13.26 6.48
CA GLN A 103 -5.99 -12.49 6.49
C GLN A 103 -5.99 -11.35 5.47
N CYS A 104 -7.06 -11.26 4.66
CA CYS A 104 -7.33 -10.16 3.74
C CYS A 104 -8.85 -10.09 3.47
N GLU A 105 -9.49 -9.04 3.97
CA GLU A 105 -10.95 -8.92 3.96
C GLU A 105 -11.55 -8.97 2.55
N VAL A 106 -10.93 -8.28 1.59
CA VAL A 106 -11.43 -8.18 0.22
C VAL A 106 -11.43 -9.54 -0.48
N SER A 107 -10.35 -10.30 -0.38
CA SER A 107 -10.20 -11.58 -1.07
C SER A 107 -10.95 -12.73 -0.39
N GLU A 108 -11.28 -12.60 0.90
CA GLU A 108 -12.07 -13.57 1.64
C GLU A 108 -13.58 -13.39 1.46
N LYS A 109 -14.05 -12.14 1.34
CA LYS A 109 -15.48 -11.81 1.24
C LYS A 109 -15.98 -11.68 -0.20
N SER A 110 -15.11 -11.35 -1.16
CA SER A 110 -15.50 -11.10 -2.55
C SER A 110 -15.32 -12.36 -3.42
N SER A 111 -16.28 -12.62 -4.30
CA SER A 111 -16.18 -13.72 -5.27
C SER A 111 -15.24 -13.40 -6.43
N ASN A 112 -15.14 -12.13 -6.81
CA ASN A 112 -14.23 -11.61 -7.82
C ASN A 112 -13.55 -10.36 -7.26
N PHE A 113 -12.24 -10.22 -7.50
CA PHE A 113 -11.45 -9.07 -7.09
C PHE A 113 -10.27 -8.87 -8.05
N VAL A 114 -9.72 -7.66 -8.06
CA VAL A 114 -8.53 -7.31 -8.83
C VAL A 114 -7.36 -7.18 -7.88
N VAL A 115 -6.21 -7.74 -8.26
CA VAL A 115 -4.96 -7.60 -7.50
C VAL A 115 -4.01 -6.69 -8.25
N THR A 116 -3.73 -5.53 -7.69
CA THR A 116 -2.72 -4.60 -8.21
C THR A 116 -1.38 -4.92 -7.57
N VAL A 117 -0.35 -5.16 -8.38
CA VAL A 117 1.00 -5.47 -7.92
C VAL A 117 1.95 -4.36 -8.36
N TYR A 118 2.69 -3.79 -7.40
CA TYR A 118 3.69 -2.75 -7.65
C TYR A 118 5.09 -3.25 -7.31
N ASN A 119 6.02 -3.07 -8.25
CA ASN A 119 7.44 -3.37 -8.05
C ASN A 119 8.21 -2.09 -7.72
N PRO A 120 8.68 -1.88 -6.48
CA PRO A 120 9.44 -0.70 -6.09
C PRO A 120 10.93 -0.75 -6.53
N LEU A 121 11.38 -1.86 -7.12
CA LEU A 121 12.75 -2.02 -7.59
C LEU A 121 12.92 -1.48 -9.01
N SER A 122 14.12 -1.01 -9.32
CA SER A 122 14.48 -0.46 -10.64
C SER A 122 14.71 -1.53 -11.72
N HIS A 123 14.47 -2.81 -11.43
CA HIS A 123 14.66 -3.92 -12.34
C HIS A 123 13.45 -4.87 -12.31
N PRO A 124 13.18 -5.60 -13.40
CA PRO A 124 12.10 -6.59 -13.44
C PRO A 124 12.32 -7.70 -12.41
N VAL A 125 11.22 -8.15 -11.79
CA VAL A 125 11.24 -9.20 -10.78
C VAL A 125 10.10 -10.18 -11.04
N SER A 126 10.38 -11.48 -10.89
CA SER A 126 9.39 -12.55 -10.98
C SER A 126 9.26 -13.23 -9.62
N LEU A 127 8.10 -13.10 -8.99
CA LEU A 127 7.80 -13.61 -7.65
C LEU A 127 6.39 -14.20 -7.61
N TYR A 128 6.20 -15.20 -6.75
CA TYR A 128 4.86 -15.71 -6.44
C TYR A 128 4.15 -14.77 -5.48
N VAL A 129 2.95 -14.33 -5.85
CA VAL A 129 2.05 -13.57 -4.98
C VAL A 129 1.10 -14.54 -4.29
N ARG A 130 1.04 -14.50 -2.95
CA ARG A 130 0.16 -15.34 -2.13
C ARG A 130 -0.99 -14.49 -1.60
N VAL A 131 -2.21 -14.85 -1.96
CA VAL A 131 -3.44 -14.16 -1.53
C VAL A 131 -4.33 -15.16 -0.78
N PRO A 132 -4.78 -14.87 0.45
CA PRO A 132 -5.71 -15.74 1.16
C PRO A 132 -7.10 -15.66 0.53
N VAL A 133 -7.74 -16.81 0.32
CA VAL A 133 -9.05 -16.93 -0.33
C VAL A 133 -9.87 -18.00 0.36
N THR A 134 -11.20 -17.89 0.30
CA THR A 134 -12.14 -18.82 0.95
C THR A 134 -12.67 -19.90 0.01
N GLY A 135 -12.70 -19.65 -1.30
CA GLY A 135 -13.18 -20.59 -2.31
C GLY A 135 -12.21 -21.75 -2.58
N GLN A 136 -12.74 -22.83 -3.16
CA GLN A 136 -11.95 -24.02 -3.49
C GLN A 136 -11.17 -23.89 -4.80
N THR A 137 -11.67 -23.12 -5.75
CA THR A 137 -11.09 -22.97 -7.10
C THR A 137 -11.23 -21.53 -7.58
N TYR A 138 -10.16 -20.98 -8.15
CA TYR A 138 -10.13 -19.64 -8.73
C TYR A 138 -9.48 -19.68 -10.12
N SER A 139 -10.01 -18.88 -11.05
CA SER A 139 -9.35 -18.62 -12.33
C SER A 139 -8.60 -17.30 -12.21
N VAL A 140 -7.29 -17.33 -12.43
CA VAL A 140 -6.44 -16.14 -12.40
C VAL A 140 -6.18 -15.71 -13.84
N LYS A 141 -6.46 -14.45 -14.14
CA LYS A 141 -6.28 -13.87 -15.47
C LYS A 141 -5.33 -12.68 -15.41
N ASP A 142 -4.52 -12.53 -16.44
CA ASP A 142 -3.72 -11.33 -16.65
C ASP A 142 -4.62 -10.13 -17.08
N PRO A 143 -4.07 -8.91 -17.19
CA PRO A 143 -4.83 -7.75 -17.64
C PRO A 143 -5.41 -7.89 -19.06
N ASN A 144 -4.88 -8.80 -19.88
CA ASN A 144 -5.35 -9.07 -21.24
C ASN A 144 -6.36 -10.24 -21.30
N SER A 145 -6.93 -10.61 -20.14
CA SER A 145 -7.87 -11.73 -20.00
C SER A 145 -7.32 -13.10 -20.41
N LYS A 146 -5.99 -13.25 -20.49
CA LYS A 146 -5.35 -14.55 -20.74
C LYS A 146 -5.21 -15.29 -19.42
N CYS A 147 -5.65 -16.55 -19.42
CA CYS A 147 -5.56 -17.43 -18.27
C CYS A 147 -4.20 -18.12 -18.26
N CYS A 148 -3.78 -18.45 -17.05
CA CYS A 148 -2.84 -19.52 -16.76
C CYS A 148 -3.59 -20.61 -16.01
#